data_AF-A0A183PA43-F1
#
_entry.id   AF-A0A183PA43-F1
#
_cell.length_a   1.000
_cell.length_b   1.000
_cell.length_c   1.000
_cell.angle_alpha   90.00
_cell.angle_beta   90.00
_cell.angle_gamma   90.00
#
_symmetry.space_group_name_H-M   'P 1'
#
loop_
_entity.id
_entity.type
_entity.pdbx_description
1 polymer ?
#
loop_
_entity_poly.entity_id
_entity_poly.type
_entity_poly.pdbx_seq_one_letter_code
_entity_poly.pdbx_strand_id
1 'polypeptide(L)'
;MDSRKLIPSGSGHDEERKQIRSRLSRSPRNDREQRYGRLAQEYIMLRERVDARLHAKDDLIKEVEQKELDYTRSEGTIAPTLDAYNRLVGSLRKPPFSQITKNCNLEVCTYRKGFDIAKQLPLLVQNVKACVEQLTLALTSKEQRLSELVERLETLQSSIDSSELPDVQAKLDEVKIDLAKLDELLAEEYSAHTKAEEEYVSLCSHRAKELEQLKKQLIDEEQRQTDLSGKLEEIIQERVKITSYIENISQQLSVFVPYIESYFKTKESASRTWQMHINILREEVQSAARRIENKVRKALEENSLSE
;
A
#
# COMPACT_ATOMS: atom_id res chain seq x y z
N MET A 1 -14.52 58.33 92.18
CA MET A 1 -15.96 58.07 92.00
C MET A 1 -16.23 58.23 90.52
N ASP A 2 -16.28 57.15 89.74
CA ASP A 2 -17.08 57.14 88.51
C ASP A 2 -17.36 55.71 88.04
N SER A 3 -18.65 55.43 87.94
CA SER A 3 -19.26 54.11 87.99
C SER A 3 -19.45 53.53 86.59
N ARG A 4 -18.67 52.51 86.20
CA ARG A 4 -19.00 51.71 85.01
C ARG A 4 -20.11 50.72 85.35
N LYS A 5 -21.34 51.11 85.00
CA LYS A 5 -22.53 50.25 85.05
C LYS A 5 -22.32 49.03 84.14
N LEU A 6 -22.28 47.84 84.74
CA LEU A 6 -22.49 46.56 84.06
C LEU A 6 -23.93 46.52 83.53
N ILE A 7 -24.10 46.40 82.22
CA ILE A 7 -25.41 46.24 81.58
C ILE A 7 -25.86 44.79 81.80
N PRO A 8 -27.07 44.53 82.35
CA PRO A 8 -27.54 43.18 82.66
C PRO A 8 -27.75 42.33 81.40
N SER A 9 -27.32 41.07 81.45
CA SER A 9 -27.70 40.04 80.48
C SER A 9 -29.21 39.83 80.52
N GLY A 10 -29.87 39.94 79.36
CA GLY A 10 -31.34 39.94 79.24
C GLY A 10 -31.96 41.28 78.78
N SER A 11 -31.15 42.26 78.38
CA SER A 11 -31.65 43.48 77.72
C SER A 11 -32.13 43.20 76.28
N GLY A 12 -33.14 43.94 75.81
CA GLY A 12 -33.76 43.77 74.48
C GLY A 12 -32.80 43.80 73.28
N HIS A 13 -31.57 44.27 73.48
CA HIS A 13 -30.51 44.24 72.47
C HIS A 13 -30.01 42.83 72.12
N ASP A 14 -30.17 41.82 72.99
CA ASP A 14 -29.78 40.43 72.67
C ASP A 14 -30.75 39.77 71.68
N GLU A 15 -32.05 40.05 71.81
CA GLU A 15 -33.04 39.56 70.86
C GLU A 15 -32.97 40.32 69.53
N GLU A 16 -32.69 41.63 69.55
CA GLU A 16 -32.36 42.37 68.32
C GLU A 16 -31.13 41.78 67.62
N ARG A 17 -30.06 41.44 68.35
CA ARG A 17 -28.87 40.81 67.75
C ARG A 17 -29.17 39.42 67.17
N LYS A 18 -29.99 38.60 67.82
CA LYS A 18 -30.42 37.30 67.27
C LYS A 18 -31.30 37.46 66.04
N GLN A 19 -32.22 38.43 66.05
CA GLN A 19 -33.14 38.67 64.94
C GLN A 19 -32.41 39.27 63.72
N ILE A 20 -31.40 40.11 63.96
CA ILE A 20 -30.49 40.60 62.92
C ILE A 20 -29.63 39.45 62.38
N ARG A 21 -29.09 38.57 63.24
CA ARG A 21 -28.34 37.38 62.79
C ARG A 21 -29.19 36.40 62.00
N SER A 22 -30.43 36.14 62.39
CA SER A 22 -31.33 35.22 61.67
C SER A 22 -31.76 35.77 60.30
N ARG A 23 -31.92 37.09 60.20
CA ARG A 23 -32.12 37.80 58.92
C ARG A 23 -30.88 37.79 58.04
N LEU A 24 -29.69 37.94 58.62
CA LEU A 24 -28.41 37.88 57.89
C LEU A 24 -28.04 36.45 57.45
N SER A 25 -28.42 35.42 58.21
CA SER A 25 -28.23 34.01 57.82
C SER A 25 -29.14 33.58 56.66
N ARG A 26 -30.27 34.27 56.46
CA ARG A 26 -31.00 34.30 55.18
C ARG A 26 -30.31 35.27 54.22
N SER A 27 -29.06 34.97 53.91
CA SER A 27 -28.30 35.76 52.96
C SER A 27 -28.89 35.54 51.55
N PRO A 28 -29.19 36.62 50.78
CA PRO A 28 -29.62 36.50 49.39
C PRO A 28 -28.60 35.77 48.50
N ARG A 29 -27.37 35.56 49.00
CA ARG A 29 -26.34 34.78 48.34
C ARG A 29 -26.67 33.27 48.31
N ASN A 30 -27.19 32.70 49.41
CA ASN A 30 -27.57 31.29 49.47
C ASN A 30 -28.81 30.99 48.60
N ASP A 31 -29.79 31.91 48.58
CA ASP A 31 -30.97 31.78 47.72
C ASP A 31 -30.60 31.89 46.23
N ARG A 32 -29.61 32.73 45.89
CA ARG A 32 -29.07 32.82 44.52
C ARG A 32 -28.34 31.54 44.13
N GLU A 33 -27.45 31.03 44.98
CA GLU A 33 -26.70 29.78 44.71
C GLU A 33 -27.65 28.58 44.54
N GLN A 34 -28.71 28.45 45.36
CA GLN A 34 -29.72 27.40 45.16
C GLN A 34 -30.54 27.58 43.88
N ARG A 35 -30.83 28.81 43.44
CA ARG A 35 -31.50 29.07 42.16
C ARG A 35 -30.60 28.73 40.98
N TYR A 36 -29.32 29.11 41.03
CA TYR A 36 -28.34 28.75 40.02
C TYR A 36 -28.09 27.24 39.96
N GLY A 37 -28.06 26.55 41.10
CA GLY A 37 -27.95 25.09 41.17
C GLY A 37 -29.13 24.36 40.52
N ARG A 38 -30.37 24.81 40.78
CA ARG A 38 -31.57 24.27 40.11
C ARG A 38 -31.58 24.55 38.61
N LEU A 39 -31.25 25.77 38.20
CA LEU A 39 -31.18 26.13 36.78
C LEU A 39 -30.10 25.32 36.04
N ALA A 40 -28.96 25.07 36.68
CA ALA A 40 -27.90 24.23 36.12
C ALA A 40 -28.36 22.76 35.97
N GLN A 41 -29.07 22.21 36.94
CA GLN A 41 -29.66 20.87 36.84
C GLN A 41 -30.72 20.78 35.75
N GLU A 42 -31.61 21.77 35.65
CA GLU A 42 -32.61 21.83 34.58
C GLU A 42 -31.93 21.92 33.21
N TYR A 43 -30.88 22.72 33.07
CA TYR A 43 -30.09 22.82 31.84
C TYR A 43 -29.46 21.48 31.45
N ILE A 44 -28.88 20.75 32.41
CA ILE A 44 -28.29 19.42 32.18
C ILE A 44 -29.35 18.43 31.72
N MET A 45 -30.49 18.35 32.41
CA MET A 45 -31.60 17.46 32.06
C MET A 45 -32.20 17.78 30.68
N LEU A 46 -32.30 19.08 30.35
CA LEU A 46 -32.80 19.51 29.05
C LEU A 46 -31.83 19.13 27.94
N ARG A 47 -30.53 19.31 28.18
CA ARG A 47 -29.46 18.92 27.25
C ARG A 47 -29.48 17.40 27.00
N GLU A 48 -29.52 16.59 28.04
CA GLU A 48 -29.61 15.12 27.93
C GLU A 48 -30.84 14.67 27.14
N ARG A 49 -31.99 15.34 27.34
CA ARG A 49 -33.22 15.04 26.58
C ARG A 49 -33.10 15.42 25.11
N VAL A 50 -32.45 16.54 24.81
CA VAL A 50 -32.17 16.97 23.44
C VAL A 50 -31.25 15.97 22.77
N ASP A 51 -30.17 15.57 23.44
CA ASP A 51 -29.21 14.58 22.95
C ASP A 51 -29.90 13.22 22.70
N ALA A 52 -30.76 12.76 23.62
CA ALA A 52 -31.53 11.52 23.43
C ALA A 52 -32.51 11.60 22.24
N ARG A 53 -33.14 12.75 22.00
CA ARG A 53 -34.01 12.95 20.83
C ARG A 53 -33.24 13.03 19.53
N LEU A 54 -32.05 13.60 19.54
CA LEU A 54 -31.15 13.61 18.39
C LEU A 54 -30.74 12.18 18.04
N HIS A 55 -30.33 11.37 19.03
CA HIS A 55 -30.03 9.96 18.81
C HIS A 55 -31.23 9.15 18.27
N ALA A 56 -32.42 9.30 18.85
CA ALA A 56 -33.61 8.61 18.36
C ALA A 56 -33.99 9.01 16.92
N LYS A 57 -33.78 10.29 16.56
CA LYS A 57 -33.97 10.76 15.18
C LYS A 57 -32.95 10.10 14.25
N ASP A 58 -31.69 10.03 14.64
CA ASP A 58 -30.64 9.42 13.83
C ASP A 58 -30.89 7.92 13.62
N ASP A 59 -31.39 7.21 14.64
CA ASP A 59 -31.76 5.80 14.53
C ASP A 59 -32.96 5.59 13.59
N LEU A 60 -33.97 6.45 13.64
CA LEU A 60 -35.09 6.42 12.69
C LEU A 60 -34.66 6.71 11.25
N ILE A 61 -33.72 7.64 11.05
CA ILE A 61 -33.15 7.93 9.72
C ILE A 61 -32.49 6.66 9.17
N LYS A 62 -31.65 5.99 9.97
CA LYS A 62 -31.01 4.73 9.56
C LYS A 62 -32.03 3.64 9.24
N GLU A 63 -33.12 3.52 10.01
CA GLU A 63 -34.17 2.53 9.75
C GLU A 63 -34.91 2.81 8.44
N VAL A 64 -35.21 4.09 8.15
CA VAL A 64 -35.84 4.49 6.89
C VAL A 64 -34.90 4.24 5.71
N GLU A 65 -33.65 4.65 5.79
CA GLU A 65 -32.64 4.39 4.75
C GLU A 65 -32.49 2.89 4.49
N GLN A 66 -32.46 2.06 5.55
CA GLN A 66 -32.39 0.62 5.42
C GLN A 66 -33.62 0.04 4.71
N LYS A 67 -34.83 0.50 5.04
CA LYS A 67 -36.06 0.07 4.36
C LYS A 67 -36.12 0.53 2.91
N GLU A 68 -35.66 1.73 2.59
CA GLU A 68 -35.57 2.22 1.21
C GLU A 68 -34.57 1.39 0.38
N LEU A 69 -33.44 1.01 0.97
CA LEU A 69 -32.49 0.10 0.36
C LEU A 69 -33.10 -1.28 0.11
N ASP A 70 -33.81 -1.83 1.09
CA ASP A 70 -34.46 -3.15 0.94
C ASP A 70 -35.60 -3.12 -0.07
N TYR A 71 -36.37 -2.03 -0.13
CA TYR A 71 -37.37 -1.82 -1.17
C TYR A 71 -36.72 -1.77 -2.57
N THR A 72 -35.66 -0.97 -2.74
CA THR A 72 -34.94 -0.83 -4.01
C THR A 72 -34.32 -2.17 -4.44
N ARG A 73 -33.75 -2.93 -3.50
CA ARG A 73 -33.24 -4.29 -3.76
C ARG A 73 -34.36 -5.22 -4.23
N SER A 74 -35.51 -5.19 -3.55
CA SER A 74 -36.67 -6.01 -3.93
C SER A 74 -37.23 -5.61 -5.29
N GLU A 75 -37.32 -4.32 -5.60
CA GLU A 75 -37.76 -3.80 -6.90
C GLU A 75 -36.79 -4.22 -8.01
N GLY A 76 -35.49 -4.22 -7.73
CA GLY A 76 -34.45 -4.73 -8.61
C GLY A 76 -34.61 -6.22 -8.98
N THR A 77 -35.33 -7.01 -8.18
CA THR A 77 -35.61 -8.43 -8.50
C THR A 77 -36.80 -8.62 -9.45
N ILE A 78 -37.70 -7.64 -9.55
CA ILE A 78 -38.94 -7.77 -10.34
C ILE A 78 -38.62 -7.91 -11.83
N ALA A 79 -37.70 -7.11 -12.37
CA ALA A 79 -37.34 -7.17 -13.78
C ALA A 79 -36.70 -8.52 -14.17
N PRO A 80 -35.67 -9.05 -13.46
CA PRO A 80 -35.15 -10.39 -13.69
C PRO A 80 -36.21 -11.50 -13.60
N THR A 81 -37.13 -11.43 -12.62
CA THR A 81 -38.20 -12.42 -12.48
C THR A 81 -39.21 -12.36 -13.63
N LEU A 82 -39.57 -11.16 -14.09
CA LEU A 82 -40.43 -10.99 -15.26
C LEU A 82 -39.75 -11.47 -16.55
N ASP A 83 -38.45 -11.23 -16.70
CA ASP A 83 -37.68 -11.77 -17.84
C ASP A 83 -37.64 -13.29 -17.82
N ALA A 84 -37.44 -13.92 -16.65
CA ALA A 84 -37.50 -15.37 -16.50
C ALA A 84 -38.88 -15.92 -16.85
N TYR A 85 -39.95 -15.26 -16.40
CA TYR A 85 -41.32 -15.59 -16.78
C TYR A 85 -41.53 -15.45 -18.30
N ASN A 86 -41.08 -14.36 -18.92
CA ASN A 86 -41.21 -14.15 -20.36
C ASN A 86 -40.46 -15.20 -21.19
N ARG A 87 -39.28 -15.63 -20.72
CA ARG A 87 -38.55 -16.77 -21.32
C ARG A 87 -39.33 -18.07 -21.20
N LEU A 88 -39.94 -18.33 -20.04
CA LEU A 88 -40.80 -19.49 -19.82
C LEU A 88 -42.00 -19.48 -20.79
N VAL A 89 -42.72 -18.37 -20.86
CA VAL A 89 -43.84 -18.18 -21.81
C VAL A 89 -43.37 -18.38 -23.25
N GLY A 90 -42.21 -17.83 -23.62
CA GLY A 90 -41.62 -18.03 -24.94
C GLY A 90 -41.31 -19.49 -25.27
N SER A 91 -40.84 -20.27 -24.28
CA SER A 91 -40.60 -21.71 -24.43
C SER A 91 -41.90 -22.51 -24.53
N LEU A 92 -42.91 -22.18 -23.72
CA LEU A 92 -44.22 -22.86 -23.73
C LEU A 92 -45.03 -22.55 -25.01
N ARG A 93 -44.84 -21.39 -25.64
CA ARG A 93 -45.47 -21.05 -26.94
C ARG A 93 -44.99 -21.93 -28.10
N LYS A 94 -43.88 -22.65 -27.96
CA LYS A 94 -43.37 -23.58 -28.98
C LYS A 94 -44.15 -24.91 -28.94
N PRO A 95 -44.32 -25.60 -30.08
CA PRO A 95 -44.87 -26.96 -30.07
C PRO A 95 -44.01 -27.89 -29.19
N PRO A 96 -44.61 -28.82 -28.42
CA PRO A 96 -46.02 -29.23 -28.40
C PRO A 96 -46.94 -28.43 -27.45
N PHE A 97 -46.40 -27.54 -26.63
CA PHE A 97 -47.12 -26.88 -25.52
C PHE A 97 -47.87 -25.59 -25.91
N SER A 98 -47.76 -25.19 -27.19
CA SER A 98 -48.38 -23.98 -27.72
C SER A 98 -49.89 -23.90 -27.46
N GLN A 99 -50.58 -25.04 -27.52
CA GLN A 99 -52.04 -25.10 -27.30
C GLN A 99 -52.42 -24.81 -25.84
N ILE A 100 -51.66 -25.37 -24.88
CA ILE A 100 -51.88 -25.15 -23.45
C ILE A 100 -51.64 -23.68 -23.10
N THR A 101 -50.58 -23.09 -23.67
CA THR A 101 -50.23 -21.68 -23.46
C THR A 101 -51.30 -20.72 -23.98
N LYS A 102 -51.95 -21.05 -25.10
CA LYS A 102 -53.09 -20.30 -25.64
C LYS A 102 -54.33 -20.43 -24.76
N ASN A 103 -54.62 -21.63 -24.27
CA ASN A 103 -55.80 -21.89 -23.44
C ASN A 103 -55.72 -21.16 -22.08
N CYS A 104 -54.51 -20.96 -21.56
CA CYS A 104 -54.28 -20.31 -20.25
C CYS A 104 -54.01 -18.80 -20.35
N ASN A 105 -54.13 -18.19 -21.55
CA ASN A 105 -53.90 -16.75 -21.78
C ASN A 105 -52.57 -16.24 -21.20
N LEU A 106 -51.49 -17.02 -21.35
CA LEU A 106 -50.17 -16.60 -20.91
C LEU A 106 -49.56 -15.58 -21.87
N GLU A 107 -49.49 -14.33 -21.40
CA GLU A 107 -48.94 -13.20 -22.14
C GLU A 107 -47.58 -12.76 -21.62
N VAL A 108 -46.78 -12.18 -22.51
CA VAL A 108 -45.48 -11.59 -22.18
C VAL A 108 -45.73 -10.30 -21.42
N CYS A 109 -45.19 -10.20 -20.21
CA CYS A 109 -45.37 -9.05 -19.34
C CYS A 109 -44.10 -8.19 -19.36
N THR A 110 -44.23 -6.91 -19.68
CA THR A 110 -43.08 -5.98 -19.64
C THR A 110 -43.19 -5.09 -18.42
N TYR A 111 -42.09 -4.95 -17.68
CA TYR A 111 -42.00 -3.98 -16.61
C TYR A 111 -41.90 -2.58 -17.22
N ARG A 112 -43.05 -1.94 -17.47
CA ARG A 112 -43.10 -0.50 -17.74
C ARG A 112 -43.36 0.22 -16.42
N LYS A 113 -42.84 1.44 -16.24
CA LYS A 113 -43.34 2.38 -15.22
C LYS A 113 -44.87 2.42 -15.35
N GLY A 114 -45.59 1.73 -14.46
CA GLY A 114 -47.02 1.46 -14.60
C GLY A 114 -47.47 -0.01 -14.53
N PHE A 115 -46.57 -0.98 -14.29
CA PHE A 115 -47.00 -2.33 -13.87
C PHE A 115 -47.64 -2.22 -12.49
N ASP A 116 -48.98 -2.21 -12.45
CA ASP A 116 -49.73 -2.15 -11.21
C ASP A 116 -49.67 -3.52 -10.53
N ILE A 117 -48.70 -3.67 -9.62
CA ILE A 117 -48.44 -4.89 -8.85
C ILE A 117 -49.72 -5.36 -8.16
N ALA A 118 -50.59 -4.45 -7.69
CA ALA A 118 -51.79 -4.82 -6.95
C ALA A 118 -52.87 -5.46 -7.84
N LYS A 119 -52.92 -5.13 -9.14
CA LYS A 119 -53.96 -5.62 -10.07
C LYS A 119 -53.47 -6.70 -11.02
N GLN A 120 -52.24 -6.57 -11.52
CA GLN A 120 -51.72 -7.43 -12.57
C GLN A 120 -51.08 -8.71 -12.01
N LEU A 121 -50.47 -8.65 -10.82
CA LEU A 121 -49.85 -9.82 -10.19
C LEU A 121 -50.86 -10.92 -9.85
N PRO A 122 -52.05 -10.65 -9.27
CA PRO A 122 -53.02 -11.71 -8.97
C PRO A 122 -53.52 -12.44 -10.22
N LEU A 123 -53.77 -11.69 -11.31
CA LEU A 123 -54.24 -12.25 -12.58
C LEU A 123 -53.15 -13.11 -13.24
N LEU A 124 -51.90 -12.64 -13.20
CA LEU A 124 -50.74 -13.40 -13.68
C LEU A 124 -50.59 -14.72 -12.92
N VAL A 125 -50.67 -14.68 -11.58
CA VAL A 125 -50.56 -15.87 -10.73
C VAL A 125 -51.70 -16.86 -11.02
N GLN A 126 -52.92 -16.37 -11.25
CA GLN A 126 -54.05 -17.23 -11.61
C GLN A 126 -53.84 -17.95 -12.95
N ASN A 127 -53.39 -17.23 -13.98
CA ASN A 127 -53.14 -17.80 -15.30
C ASN A 127 -51.99 -18.82 -15.27
N VAL A 128 -50.94 -18.54 -14.50
CA VAL A 128 -49.82 -19.48 -14.30
C VAL A 128 -50.29 -20.75 -13.57
N LYS A 129 -51.11 -20.62 -12.52
CA LYS A 129 -51.67 -21.78 -11.82
C LYS A 129 -52.51 -22.66 -12.74
N ALA A 130 -53.40 -22.07 -13.53
CA ALA A 130 -54.21 -22.80 -14.51
C ALA A 130 -53.34 -23.51 -15.56
N CYS A 131 -52.23 -22.89 -15.99
CA CYS A 131 -51.28 -23.53 -16.89
C CYS A 131 -50.55 -24.71 -16.25
N VAL A 132 -50.15 -24.59 -14.98
CA VAL A 132 -49.52 -25.69 -14.24
C VAL A 132 -50.47 -26.87 -14.15
N GLU A 133 -51.74 -26.65 -13.80
CA GLU A 133 -52.75 -27.71 -13.73
C GLU A 133 -52.94 -28.43 -15.08
N GLN A 134 -53.02 -27.70 -16.19
CA GLN A 134 -53.12 -28.31 -17.52
C GLN A 134 -51.87 -29.08 -17.92
N LEU A 135 -50.68 -28.59 -17.57
CA LEU A 135 -49.42 -29.32 -17.80
C LEU A 135 -49.35 -30.60 -16.97
N THR A 136 -49.79 -30.57 -15.71
CA THR A 136 -49.87 -31.76 -14.85
C THR A 136 -50.80 -32.80 -15.45
N LEU A 137 -51.99 -32.42 -15.91
CA LEU A 137 -52.91 -33.36 -16.58
C LEU A 137 -52.31 -33.98 -17.85
N ALA A 138 -51.63 -33.17 -18.66
CA ALA A 138 -50.95 -33.66 -19.85
C ALA A 138 -49.80 -34.62 -19.51
N LEU A 139 -49.04 -34.32 -18.45
CA LEU A 139 -47.98 -35.18 -17.95
C LEU A 139 -48.53 -36.53 -17.48
N THR A 140 -49.58 -36.53 -16.66
CA THR A 140 -50.19 -37.78 -16.17
C THR A 140 -50.72 -38.66 -17.30
N SER A 141 -51.28 -38.05 -18.36
CA SER A 141 -51.73 -38.80 -19.55
C SER A 141 -50.55 -39.42 -20.33
N LYS A 142 -49.41 -38.72 -20.39
CA LYS A 142 -48.19 -39.24 -21.04
C LYS A 142 -47.52 -40.32 -20.21
N GLU A 143 -47.51 -40.18 -18.89
CA GLU A 143 -47.01 -41.20 -17.96
C GLU A 143 -47.82 -42.49 -18.08
N GLN A 144 -49.16 -42.41 -18.12
CA GLN A 144 -50.02 -43.57 -18.35
C GLN A 144 -49.69 -44.27 -19.69
N ARG A 145 -49.53 -43.50 -20.77
CA ARG A 145 -49.14 -44.06 -22.08
C ARG A 145 -47.73 -44.68 -22.08
N LEU A 146 -46.81 -44.14 -21.30
CA LEU A 146 -45.48 -44.74 -21.13
C LEU A 146 -45.58 -46.07 -20.39
N SER A 147 -46.39 -46.16 -19.33
CA SER A 147 -46.65 -47.43 -18.64
C SER A 147 -47.20 -48.50 -19.61
N GLU A 148 -48.19 -48.15 -20.44
CA GLU A 148 -48.72 -49.07 -21.47
C GLU A 148 -47.66 -49.50 -22.50
N LEU A 149 -46.75 -48.60 -22.89
CA LEU A 149 -45.67 -48.92 -23.83
C LEU A 149 -44.58 -49.78 -23.18
N VAL A 150 -44.29 -49.57 -21.90
CA VAL A 150 -43.35 -50.40 -21.14
C VAL A 150 -43.89 -51.83 -21.02
N GLU A 151 -45.16 -52.00 -20.66
CA GLU A 151 -45.79 -53.33 -20.64
C GLU A 151 -45.71 -54.01 -22.03
N ARG A 152 -45.97 -53.28 -23.11
CA ARG A 152 -45.81 -53.81 -24.48
C ARG A 152 -44.36 -54.19 -24.79
N LEU A 153 -43.39 -53.39 -24.37
CA LEU A 153 -41.98 -53.71 -24.53
C LEU A 153 -41.58 -54.94 -23.73
N GLU A 154 -42.08 -55.12 -22.51
CA GLU A 154 -41.84 -56.32 -21.71
C GLU A 154 -42.43 -57.57 -22.39
N THR A 155 -43.62 -57.48 -22.99
CA THR A 155 -44.20 -58.60 -23.76
C THR A 155 -43.42 -58.93 -25.04
N LEU A 156 -42.90 -57.91 -25.73
CA LEU A 156 -42.05 -58.08 -26.91
C LEU A 156 -40.67 -58.60 -26.54
N GLN A 157 -40.08 -58.12 -25.44
CA GLN A 157 -38.81 -58.60 -24.89
C GLN A 157 -38.95 -60.07 -24.50
N SER A 158 -40.04 -60.45 -23.84
CA SER A 158 -40.33 -61.87 -23.54
C SER A 158 -40.47 -62.72 -24.81
N SER A 159 -40.98 -62.14 -25.91
CA SER A 159 -41.05 -62.80 -27.22
C SER A 159 -39.68 -62.90 -27.90
N ILE A 160 -38.83 -61.87 -27.76
CA ILE A 160 -37.45 -61.83 -28.29
C ILE A 160 -36.54 -62.78 -27.51
N ASP A 161 -36.65 -62.84 -26.18
CA ASP A 161 -35.90 -63.76 -25.34
C ASP A 161 -36.30 -65.22 -25.63
N SER A 162 -37.52 -65.44 -26.12
CA SER A 162 -37.95 -66.74 -26.67
C SER A 162 -37.43 -67.03 -28.09
N SER A 163 -36.78 -66.06 -28.74
CA SER A 163 -36.20 -66.15 -30.08
C SER A 163 -34.71 -65.73 -30.07
N GLU A 164 -33.86 -66.66 -29.61
CA GLU A 164 -32.39 -66.49 -29.56
C GLU A 164 -31.80 -65.93 -30.88
N LEU A 165 -31.23 -64.71 -30.85
CA LEU A 165 -30.56 -64.03 -31.99
C LEU A 165 -29.03 -63.89 -31.75
N PRO A 166 -28.23 -64.89 -32.15
CA PRO A 166 -26.80 -65.02 -31.80
C PRO A 166 -25.87 -63.92 -32.35
N ASP A 167 -26.24 -63.24 -33.45
CA ASP A 167 -25.39 -62.21 -34.08
C ASP A 167 -25.26 -60.92 -33.25
N VAL A 168 -26.27 -60.59 -32.43
CA VAL A 168 -26.23 -59.41 -31.55
C VAL A 168 -25.37 -59.68 -30.32
N GLN A 169 -25.41 -60.91 -29.82
CA GLN A 169 -24.60 -61.33 -28.68
C GLN A 169 -23.10 -61.33 -29.03
N ALA A 170 -22.74 -61.79 -30.23
CA ALA A 170 -21.36 -61.78 -30.71
C ALA A 170 -20.79 -60.34 -30.79
N LYS A 171 -21.58 -59.38 -31.30
CA LYS A 171 -21.18 -57.96 -31.35
C LYS A 171 -21.08 -57.32 -29.97
N LEU A 172 -21.94 -57.71 -29.03
CA LEU A 172 -21.89 -57.22 -27.66
C LEU A 172 -20.60 -57.69 -26.97
N ASP A 173 -20.18 -58.94 -27.20
CA ASP A 173 -18.95 -59.46 -26.61
C ASP A 173 -17.69 -58.85 -27.25
N GLU A 174 -17.72 -58.54 -28.55
CA GLU A 174 -16.66 -57.77 -29.22
C GLU A 174 -16.49 -56.37 -28.60
N VAL A 175 -17.59 -55.63 -28.41
CA VAL A 175 -17.57 -54.30 -27.78
C VAL A 175 -17.06 -54.35 -26.34
N LYS A 176 -17.36 -55.41 -25.57
CA LYS A 176 -16.83 -55.58 -24.21
C LYS A 176 -15.31 -55.79 -24.20
N ILE A 177 -14.78 -56.53 -25.17
CA ILE A 177 -13.34 -56.75 -25.32
C ILE A 177 -12.64 -55.42 -25.64
N ASP A 178 -13.21 -54.63 -26.53
CA ASP A 178 -12.63 -53.33 -26.89
C ASP A 178 -12.73 -52.29 -25.77
N LEU A 179 -13.80 -52.32 -24.98
CA LEU A 179 -13.89 -51.54 -23.74
C LEU A 179 -12.80 -51.93 -22.73
N ALA A 180 -12.55 -53.22 -22.53
CA ALA A 180 -11.50 -53.68 -21.63
C ALA A 180 -10.10 -53.23 -22.08
N LYS A 181 -9.82 -53.24 -23.39
CA LYS A 181 -8.56 -52.71 -23.95
C LYS A 181 -8.43 -51.20 -23.76
N LEU A 182 -9.53 -50.46 -23.94
CA LEU A 182 -9.53 -49.01 -23.70
C LEU A 182 -9.25 -48.69 -22.23
N ASP A 183 -9.84 -49.44 -21.29
CA ASP A 183 -9.58 -49.27 -19.86
C ASP A 183 -8.11 -49.56 -19.50
N GLU A 184 -7.49 -50.56 -20.12
CA GLU A 184 -6.06 -50.87 -19.93
C GLU A 184 -5.16 -49.74 -20.44
N LEU A 185 -5.40 -49.23 -21.65
CA LEU A 185 -4.67 -48.08 -22.20
C LEU A 185 -4.86 -46.81 -21.35
N LEU A 186 -6.07 -46.59 -20.83
CA LEU A 186 -6.34 -45.45 -19.95
C LEU A 186 -5.54 -45.56 -18.65
N ALA A 187 -5.43 -46.76 -18.08
CA ALA A 187 -4.65 -47.02 -16.88
C ALA A 187 -3.14 -46.81 -17.10
N GLU A 188 -2.62 -47.23 -18.26
CA GLU A 188 -1.23 -46.98 -18.66
C GLU A 188 -0.93 -45.48 -18.76
N GLU A 189 -1.78 -44.72 -19.45
CA GLU A 189 -1.66 -43.26 -19.58
C GLU A 189 -1.72 -42.55 -18.22
N TYR A 190 -2.64 -42.93 -17.33
CA TYR A 190 -2.67 -42.36 -15.97
C TYR A 190 -1.39 -42.65 -15.19
N SER A 191 -0.84 -43.86 -15.32
CA SER A 191 0.42 -44.23 -14.65
C SER A 191 1.61 -43.42 -15.19
N ALA A 192 1.66 -43.19 -16.50
CA ALA A 192 2.69 -42.40 -17.17
C ALA A 192 2.59 -40.92 -16.77
N HIS A 193 1.38 -40.37 -16.78
CA HIS A 193 1.13 -38.99 -16.33
C HIS A 193 1.55 -38.79 -14.87
N THR A 194 1.19 -39.72 -13.98
CA THR A 194 1.54 -39.62 -12.55
C THR A 194 3.06 -39.58 -12.36
N LYS A 195 3.81 -40.43 -13.06
CA LYS A 195 5.28 -40.41 -13.03
C LYS A 195 5.85 -39.10 -13.57
N ALA A 196 5.35 -38.61 -14.69
CA ALA A 196 5.80 -37.35 -15.28
C ALA A 196 5.53 -36.15 -14.35
N GLU A 197 4.40 -36.16 -13.65
CA GLU A 197 4.05 -35.12 -12.66
C GLU A 197 4.98 -35.18 -11.45
N GLU A 198 5.28 -36.37 -10.91
CA GLU A 198 6.25 -36.56 -9.82
C GLU A 198 7.65 -36.06 -10.20
N GLU A 199 8.11 -36.41 -11.41
CA GLU A 199 9.39 -35.92 -11.94
C GLU A 199 9.40 -34.40 -12.06
N TYR A 200 8.34 -33.80 -12.60
CA TYR A 200 8.21 -32.35 -12.73
C TYR A 200 8.21 -31.64 -11.38
N VAL A 201 7.47 -32.16 -10.40
CA VAL A 201 7.43 -31.62 -9.03
C VAL A 201 8.81 -31.71 -8.37
N SER A 202 9.52 -32.83 -8.55
CA SER A 202 10.87 -33.00 -8.02
C SER A 202 11.86 -32.00 -8.63
N LEU A 203 11.79 -31.76 -9.94
CA LEU A 203 12.62 -30.79 -10.65
C LEU A 203 12.32 -29.35 -10.18
N CYS A 204 11.05 -29.01 -10.00
CA CYS A 204 10.65 -27.70 -9.48
C CYS A 204 11.17 -27.48 -8.06
N SER A 205 11.08 -28.49 -7.19
CA SER A 205 11.63 -28.46 -5.83
C SER A 205 13.15 -28.28 -5.83
N HIS A 206 13.86 -28.96 -6.74
CA HIS A 206 15.30 -28.79 -6.89
C HIS A 206 15.66 -27.36 -7.32
N ARG A 207 15.03 -26.84 -8.38
CA ARG A 207 15.25 -25.47 -8.86
C ARG A 207 14.91 -24.40 -7.81
N ALA A 208 13.87 -24.62 -6.99
CA ALA A 208 13.53 -23.72 -5.90
C ALA A 208 14.65 -23.63 -4.86
N LYS A 209 15.29 -24.76 -4.53
CA LYS A 209 16.46 -24.78 -3.61
C LYS A 209 17.67 -24.09 -4.20
N GLU A 210 17.96 -24.31 -5.49
CA GLU A 210 19.05 -23.61 -6.19
C GLU A 210 18.83 -22.09 -6.20
N LEU A 211 17.60 -21.65 -6.46
CA LEU A 211 17.23 -20.24 -6.45
C LEU A 211 17.40 -19.61 -5.05
N GLU A 212 17.02 -20.34 -4.00
CA GLU A 212 17.21 -19.90 -2.62
C GLU A 212 18.71 -19.76 -2.26
N GLN A 213 19.56 -20.68 -2.74
CA GLN A 213 21.01 -20.60 -2.57
C GLN A 213 21.61 -19.40 -3.31
N LEU A 214 21.19 -19.15 -4.56
CA LEU A 214 21.63 -18.00 -5.34
C LEU A 214 21.21 -16.67 -4.70
N LYS A 215 20.00 -16.57 -4.16
CA LYS A 215 19.55 -15.40 -3.41
C LYS A 215 20.44 -15.12 -2.20
N LYS A 216 20.81 -16.17 -1.46
CA LYS A 216 21.70 -16.02 -0.31
C LYS A 216 23.09 -15.51 -0.73
N GLN A 217 23.65 -16.09 -1.80
CA GLN A 217 24.93 -15.63 -2.36
C GLN A 217 24.86 -14.17 -2.83
N LEU A 218 23.74 -13.76 -3.43
CA LEU A 218 23.54 -12.37 -3.85
C LEU A 218 23.60 -11.41 -2.67
N ILE A 219 22.90 -11.73 -1.56
CA ILE A 219 22.92 -10.91 -0.35
C ILE A 219 24.34 -10.83 0.25
N ASP A 220 25.06 -11.95 0.28
CA ASP A 220 26.44 -11.99 0.80
C ASP A 220 27.39 -11.11 -0.05
N GLU A 221 27.25 -11.12 -1.38
CA GLU A 221 28.03 -10.27 -2.28
C GLU A 221 27.61 -8.80 -2.23
N GLU A 222 26.32 -8.49 -2.09
CA GLU A 222 25.83 -7.13 -1.85
C GLU A 222 26.43 -6.54 -0.57
N GLN A 223 26.43 -7.32 0.53
CA GLN A 223 27.05 -6.91 1.78
C GLN A 223 28.55 -6.67 1.60
N ARG A 224 29.26 -7.59 0.93
CA ARG A 224 30.68 -7.44 0.63
C ARG A 224 30.97 -6.18 -0.19
N GLN A 225 30.11 -5.85 -1.16
CA GLN A 225 30.24 -4.64 -1.96
C GLN A 225 30.07 -3.38 -1.09
N THR A 226 29.11 -3.37 -0.16
CA THR A 226 28.93 -2.24 0.76
C THR A 226 30.15 -2.04 1.65
N ASP A 227 30.72 -3.12 2.19
CA ASP A 227 31.92 -3.06 3.04
C ASP A 227 33.14 -2.53 2.27
N LEU A 228 33.35 -2.99 1.02
CA LEU A 228 34.43 -2.51 0.16
C LEU A 228 34.25 -1.04 -0.22
N SER A 229 33.01 -0.61 -0.46
CA SER A 229 32.70 0.79 -0.75
C SER A 229 32.99 1.69 0.45
N GLY A 230 32.68 1.23 1.67
CA GLY A 230 33.05 1.92 2.90
C GLY A 230 34.57 2.10 3.05
N LYS A 231 35.34 1.02 2.83
CA LYS A 231 36.82 1.10 2.86
C LYS A 231 37.38 2.03 1.79
N LEU A 232 36.77 2.08 0.61
CA LEU A 232 37.18 2.99 -0.45
C LEU A 232 36.95 4.46 -0.04
N GLU A 233 35.82 4.76 0.59
CA GLU A 233 35.50 6.09 1.10
C GLU A 233 36.50 6.54 2.17
N GLU A 234 36.90 5.64 3.09
CA GLU A 234 37.95 5.91 4.08
C GLU A 234 39.28 6.30 3.41
N ILE A 235 39.71 5.53 2.39
CA ILE A 235 40.93 5.83 1.62
C ILE A 235 40.83 7.17 0.89
N ILE A 236 39.66 7.50 0.33
CA ILE A 236 39.42 8.79 -0.33
C ILE A 236 39.56 9.93 0.68
N GLN A 237 38.98 9.80 1.87
CA GLN A 237 39.09 10.81 2.92
C GLN A 237 40.53 11.00 3.41
N GLU A 238 41.30 9.91 3.57
CA GLU A 238 42.72 9.99 3.89
C GLU A 238 43.53 10.69 2.79
N ARG A 239 43.24 10.38 1.51
CA ARG A 239 43.86 11.08 0.38
C ARG A 239 43.57 12.57 0.40
N VAL A 240 42.33 12.98 0.66
CA VAL A 240 41.96 14.40 0.78
C VAL A 240 42.78 15.09 1.88
N LYS A 241 42.93 14.45 3.05
CA LYS A 241 43.77 14.99 4.14
C LYS A 241 45.22 15.15 3.71
N ILE A 242 45.81 14.13 3.08
CA ILE A 242 47.20 14.19 2.60
C ILE A 242 47.37 15.29 1.54
N THR A 243 46.45 15.39 0.57
CA THR A 243 46.50 16.44 -0.46
C THR A 243 46.44 17.83 0.18
N SER A 244 45.54 18.07 1.13
CA SER A 244 45.46 19.37 1.83
C SER A 244 46.75 19.71 2.60
N TYR A 245 47.40 18.70 3.18
CA TYR A 245 48.68 18.88 3.87
C TYR A 245 49.81 19.24 2.89
N ILE A 246 49.87 18.56 1.74
CA ILE A 246 50.83 18.86 0.68
C ILE A 246 50.61 20.28 0.15
N GLU A 247 49.37 20.67 -0.12
CA GLU A 247 49.03 22.02 -0.58
C GLU A 247 49.48 23.10 0.41
N ASN A 248 49.29 22.88 1.73
CA ASN A 248 49.78 23.78 2.76
C ASN A 248 51.31 23.92 2.74
N ILE A 249 52.05 22.81 2.63
CA ILE A 249 53.52 22.85 2.49
C ILE A 249 53.91 23.60 1.22
N SER A 250 53.29 23.30 0.09
CA SER A 250 53.57 23.99 -1.19
C SER A 250 53.33 25.49 -1.08
N GLN A 251 52.26 25.90 -0.40
CA GLN A 251 51.97 27.31 -0.13
C GLN A 251 53.05 27.97 0.73
N GLN A 252 53.52 27.30 1.79
CA GLN A 252 54.62 27.80 2.61
C GLN A 252 55.92 27.93 1.80
N LEU A 253 56.28 26.89 1.03
CA LEU A 253 57.47 26.91 0.17
C LEU A 253 57.41 28.02 -0.88
N SER A 254 56.23 28.33 -1.44
CA SER A 254 56.05 29.43 -2.38
C SER A 254 56.43 30.80 -1.81
N VAL A 255 56.42 30.97 -0.48
CA VAL A 255 56.86 32.20 0.19
C VAL A 255 58.37 32.19 0.44
N PHE A 256 58.91 31.03 0.83
CA PHE A 256 60.34 30.90 1.16
C PHE A 256 61.25 30.90 -0.07
N VAL A 257 60.84 30.27 -1.18
CA VAL A 257 61.67 30.15 -2.38
C VAL A 257 62.09 31.53 -2.92
N PRO A 258 61.20 32.51 -3.13
CA PRO A 258 61.59 33.85 -3.57
C PRO A 258 62.56 34.57 -2.61
N TYR A 259 62.40 34.36 -1.30
CA TYR A 259 63.29 34.96 -0.30
C TYR A 259 64.71 34.40 -0.41
N ILE A 260 64.84 33.08 -0.54
CA ILE A 260 66.10 32.39 -0.75
C ILE A 260 66.76 32.84 -2.06
N GLU A 261 65.99 32.89 -3.16
CA GLU A 261 66.47 33.37 -4.45
C GLU A 261 66.98 34.82 -4.38
N SER A 262 66.24 35.71 -3.70
CA SER A 262 66.64 37.11 -3.50
C SER A 262 67.94 37.22 -2.69
N TYR A 263 68.10 36.42 -1.64
CA TYR A 263 69.32 36.37 -0.86
C TYR A 263 70.52 35.94 -1.72
N PHE A 264 70.38 34.88 -2.52
CA PHE A 264 71.45 34.43 -3.40
C PHE A 264 71.81 35.47 -4.46
N LYS A 265 70.82 36.14 -5.08
CA LYS A 265 71.06 37.24 -6.03
C LYS A 265 71.84 38.39 -5.39
N THR A 266 71.47 38.77 -4.17
CA THR A 266 72.13 39.86 -3.42
C THR A 266 73.57 39.49 -3.06
N LYS A 267 73.80 38.24 -2.62
CA LYS A 267 75.14 37.72 -2.34
C LYS A 267 76.01 37.70 -3.60
N GLU A 268 75.45 37.26 -4.72
CA GLU A 268 76.15 37.22 -6.01
C GLU A 268 76.51 38.62 -6.49
N SER A 269 75.58 39.59 -6.41
CA SER A 269 75.88 40.98 -6.77
C SER A 269 76.97 41.58 -5.89
N ALA A 270 76.92 41.35 -4.57
CA ALA A 270 77.97 41.81 -3.66
C ALA A 270 79.33 41.19 -4.01
N SER A 271 79.38 39.89 -4.30
CA SER A 271 80.60 39.20 -4.74
C SER A 271 81.18 39.80 -6.03
N ARG A 272 80.32 40.12 -7.01
CA ARG A 272 80.75 40.78 -8.26
C ARG A 272 81.33 42.18 -7.98
N THR A 273 80.68 42.96 -7.12
CA THR A 273 81.18 44.29 -6.71
C THR A 273 82.54 44.19 -6.00
N TRP A 274 82.70 43.24 -5.08
CA TRP A 274 83.98 43.00 -4.41
C TRP A 274 85.09 42.60 -5.38
N GLN A 275 84.80 41.70 -6.33
CA GLN A 275 85.75 41.33 -7.38
C GLN A 275 86.15 42.51 -8.25
N MET A 276 85.19 43.39 -8.61
CA MET A 276 85.48 44.62 -9.34
C MET A 276 86.44 45.54 -8.57
N HIS A 277 86.19 45.79 -7.28
CA HIS A 277 87.09 46.60 -6.45
C HIS A 277 88.50 45.99 -6.33
N ILE A 278 88.60 44.67 -6.18
CA ILE A 278 89.89 43.97 -6.15
C ILE A 278 90.64 44.14 -7.47
N ASN A 279 89.95 44.07 -8.62
CA ASN A 279 90.57 44.26 -9.92
C ASN A 279 91.08 45.69 -10.11
N ILE A 280 90.31 46.71 -9.70
CA ILE A 280 90.75 48.12 -9.73
C ILE A 280 92.02 48.30 -8.88
N LEU A 281 92.02 47.83 -7.63
CA LEU A 281 93.19 47.90 -6.76
C LEU A 281 94.40 47.18 -7.37
N ARG A 282 94.18 46.01 -7.99
CA ARG A 282 95.25 45.26 -8.68
C ARG A 282 95.84 46.07 -9.84
N GLU A 283 95.00 46.71 -10.66
CA GLU A 283 95.43 47.56 -11.77
C GLU A 283 96.19 48.80 -11.27
N GLU A 284 95.71 49.45 -10.20
CA GLU A 284 96.38 50.59 -9.58
C GLU A 284 97.76 50.22 -9.02
N VAL A 285 97.86 49.08 -8.31
CA VAL A 285 99.12 48.56 -7.79
C VAL A 285 100.07 48.20 -8.93
N GLN A 286 99.59 47.55 -9.99
CA GLN A 286 100.41 47.26 -11.17
C GLN A 286 100.88 48.54 -11.87
N SER A 287 100.03 49.55 -11.98
CA SER A 287 100.38 50.87 -12.53
C SER A 287 101.41 51.59 -11.66
N ALA A 288 101.26 51.56 -10.33
CA ALA A 288 102.25 52.09 -9.39
C ALA A 288 103.59 51.36 -9.49
N ALA A 289 103.57 50.02 -9.55
CA ALA A 289 104.75 49.20 -9.75
C ALA A 289 105.47 49.55 -11.06
N ARG A 290 104.75 49.64 -12.20
CA ARG A 290 105.31 50.09 -13.48
C ARG A 290 105.89 51.50 -13.42
N ARG A 291 105.23 52.42 -12.71
CA ARG A 291 105.74 53.79 -12.50
C ARG A 291 107.04 53.79 -11.71
N ILE A 292 107.13 53.00 -10.65
CA ILE A 292 108.36 52.82 -9.86
C ILE A 292 109.45 52.19 -10.72
N GLU A 293 109.14 51.11 -11.44
CA GLU A 293 110.08 50.41 -12.32
C GLU A 293 110.64 51.34 -13.40
N ASN A 294 109.79 52.14 -14.05
CA ASN A 294 110.22 53.13 -15.03
C ASN A 294 111.09 54.24 -14.41
N LYS A 295 110.81 54.68 -13.18
CA LYS A 295 111.66 55.65 -12.46
C LYS A 295 113.03 55.05 -12.12
N VAL A 296 113.06 53.81 -11.65
CA VAL A 296 114.30 53.08 -11.36
C VAL A 296 115.11 52.89 -12.65
N ARG A 297 114.46 52.49 -13.74
CA ARG A 297 115.10 52.34 -15.06
C ARG A 297 115.72 53.65 -15.55
N LYS A 298 114.98 54.76 -15.49
CA LYS A 298 115.51 56.10 -15.84
C LYS A 298 116.71 56.50 -14.98
N ALA A 299 116.64 56.28 -13.66
CA ALA A 299 117.76 56.60 -12.77
C ALA A 299 119.02 55.76 -13.08
N LEU A 300 118.84 54.52 -13.54
CA LEU A 300 119.96 53.67 -13.98
C LEU A 300 120.52 54.12 -15.35
N GLU A 301 119.67 54.54 -16.28
CA GLU A 301 120.05 55.09 -17.60
C GLU A 301 120.77 56.45 -17.49
N GLU A 302 120.31 57.34 -16.60
CA GLU A 302 120.96 58.63 -16.33
C GLU A 302 122.34 58.47 -15.66
N ASN A 303 122.53 57.44 -14.85
CA ASN A 303 123.83 57.08 -14.29
C ASN A 303 124.79 56.44 -15.30
N SER A 304 124.27 55.77 -16.34
CA SER A 304 125.11 55.15 -17.39
C SER A 304 125.48 56.10 -18.53
N LEU A 305 124.92 57.32 -18.56
CA LEU A 305 125.34 58.44 -19.42
C LEU A 305 126.32 59.40 -18.71
N SER A 306 126.67 59.12 -17.46
CA SER A 306 127.61 59.90 -16.64
C SER A 306 128.98 59.20 -16.45
N GLU A 307 129.23 58.11 -17.20
CA GLU A 307 130.55 57.51 -17.45
C GLU A 307 130.96 57.73 -18.91
#